data_AF-A0A3D0CU67-F1
#
_entry.id   AF-A0A3D0CU67-F1
#
_cell.length_a   1.000
_cell.length_b   1.000
_cell.length_c   1.000
_cell.angle_alpha   90.00
_cell.angle_beta   90.00
_cell.angle_gamma   90.00
#
_symmetry.space_group_name_H-M   'P 1'
#
loop_
_entity.id
_entity.type
_entity.pdbx_description
1 polymer ?
#
loop_
_entity_poly.entity_id
_entity_poly.type
_entity_poly.pdbx_seq_one_letter_code
_entity_poly.pdbx_strand_id
1 'polypeptide(L)'
;MSNPYQGVMFRVKATVLDGGAGGCRVGHRSGQTWLMQGVPPGICSFAFNAMFPAYWTLRFGGSDPAEENPDQMHVTCSGMGCGARFLIERISDEEADRLQAEAELISLDDLARSIPVGLSRRIR
;
A
#
# COMPACT_ATOMS: atom_id res chain seq x y z
N MET A 1 -13.05 16.41 -15.61
CA MET A 1 -11.96 16.36 -16.59
C MET A 1 -11.32 14.99 -16.46
N SER A 2 -11.40 14.13 -17.49
CA SER A 2 -10.69 12.85 -17.48
C SER A 2 -9.19 13.12 -17.53
N ASN A 3 -8.43 12.43 -16.69
CA ASN A 3 -6.97 12.57 -16.67
C ASN A 3 -6.44 12.02 -18.00
N PRO A 4 -5.75 12.81 -18.85
CA PRO A 4 -5.26 12.34 -20.15
C PRO A 4 -4.22 11.20 -20.04
N TYR A 5 -3.71 10.94 -18.83
CA TYR A 5 -2.79 9.85 -18.53
C TYR A 5 -3.50 8.60 -17.95
N GLN A 6 -4.83 8.60 -17.77
CA GLN A 6 -5.59 7.38 -17.47
C GLN A 6 -5.46 6.42 -18.66
N GLY A 7 -4.64 5.37 -18.50
CA GLY A 7 -4.31 4.38 -19.54
C GLY A 7 -2.83 4.34 -19.92
N VAL A 8 -2.06 5.37 -19.57
CA VAL A 8 -0.59 5.38 -19.78
C VAL A 8 0.16 4.93 -18.52
N MET A 9 -0.50 4.99 -17.36
CA MET A 9 0.09 4.62 -16.08
C MET A 9 -0.21 3.17 -15.70
N PHE A 10 0.80 2.43 -15.23
CA PHE A 10 0.69 1.04 -14.80
C PHE A 10 -0.05 0.89 -13.48
N ARG A 11 -0.94 -0.10 -13.35
CA ARG A 11 -1.59 -0.39 -12.05
C ARG A 11 -0.56 -0.93 -11.08
N VAL A 12 -0.59 -0.45 -9.83
CA VAL A 12 0.40 -0.82 -8.81
C VAL A 12 -0.31 -1.33 -7.57
N LYS A 13 0.17 -2.46 -7.04
CA LYS A 13 -0.26 -3.07 -5.79
C LYS A 13 0.84 -2.95 -4.75
N ALA A 14 0.46 -2.78 -3.49
CA ALA A 14 1.34 -2.95 -2.35
C ALA A 14 0.93 -4.18 -1.56
N THR A 15 1.89 -5.03 -1.19
CA THR A 15 1.70 -6.25 -0.40
C THR A 15 2.58 -6.18 0.85
N VAL A 16 2.03 -6.46 2.03
CA VAL A 16 2.83 -6.59 3.26
C VAL A 16 3.56 -7.93 3.23
N LEU A 17 4.89 -7.90 3.27
CA LEU A 17 5.71 -9.10 3.41
C LEU A 17 5.89 -9.47 4.88
N ASP A 18 6.22 -8.48 5.70
CA ASP A 18 6.41 -8.64 7.15
C ASP A 18 5.80 -7.46 7.92
N GLY A 19 5.08 -7.77 9.00
CA GLY A 19 4.40 -6.78 9.84
C GLY A 19 5.29 -6.00 10.81
N GLY A 20 6.61 -6.21 10.79
CA GLY A 20 7.57 -5.45 11.60
C GLY A 20 7.79 -6.00 13.01
N ALA A 21 7.64 -7.33 13.21
CA ALA A 21 7.96 -8.05 14.46
C ALA A 21 7.51 -7.37 15.78
N GLY A 22 6.36 -6.69 15.80
CA GLY A 22 5.81 -6.02 16.99
C GLY A 22 6.12 -4.52 17.11
N GLY A 23 6.96 -3.98 16.24
CA GLY A 23 7.25 -2.55 16.16
C GLY A 23 6.17 -1.72 15.45
N CYS A 24 5.37 -2.36 14.59
CA CYS A 24 4.29 -1.69 13.87
C CYS A 24 3.10 -1.41 14.79
N ARG A 25 2.89 -0.13 15.11
CA ARG A 25 1.77 0.30 15.98
C ARG A 25 0.39 0.14 15.34
N VAL A 26 0.31 0.00 14.02
CA VAL A 26 -0.94 -0.21 13.29
C VAL A 26 -1.25 -1.71 13.12
N GLY A 27 -0.25 -2.58 13.25
CA GLY A 27 -0.46 -4.02 13.16
C GLY A 27 -0.79 -4.51 11.75
N HIS A 28 -0.11 -3.98 10.73
CA HIS A 28 -0.17 -4.52 9.37
C HIS A 28 0.21 -6.01 9.38
N ARG A 29 -0.57 -6.83 8.66
CA ARG A 29 -0.38 -8.29 8.63
C ARG A 29 0.22 -8.72 7.30
N SER A 30 1.14 -9.69 7.33
CA SER A 30 1.67 -10.30 6.11
C SER A 30 0.56 -10.82 5.20
N GLY A 31 0.70 -10.60 3.89
CA GLY A 31 -0.31 -10.91 2.89
C GLY A 31 -1.41 -9.86 2.73
N GLN A 32 -1.47 -8.82 3.57
CA GLN A 32 -2.38 -7.70 3.34
C GLN A 32 -1.98 -6.95 2.06
N THR A 33 -2.96 -6.65 1.22
CA THR A 33 -2.75 -6.00 -0.09
C THR A 33 -3.58 -4.75 -0.26
N TRP A 34 -3.07 -3.82 -1.05
CA TRP A 34 -3.80 -2.64 -1.48
C TRP A 34 -3.54 -2.33 -2.95
N LEU A 35 -4.57 -1.89 -3.66
CA LEU A 35 -4.41 -1.17 -4.90
C LEU A 35 -3.97 0.27 -4.60
N MET A 36 -2.85 0.70 -5.19
CA MET A 36 -2.28 2.02 -4.95
C MET A 36 -2.88 3.04 -5.93
N GLN A 37 -3.88 3.79 -5.49
CA GLN A 37 -4.51 4.90 -6.23
C GLN A 37 -4.71 6.13 -5.33
N GLY A 38 -3.63 6.56 -4.68
CA GLY A 38 -3.69 7.49 -3.56
C GLY A 38 -3.40 6.75 -2.25
N VAL A 39 -3.82 7.31 -1.11
CA VAL A 39 -3.63 6.67 0.21
C VAL A 39 -4.76 5.65 0.41
N PRO A 40 -4.49 4.33 0.38
CA PRO A 40 -5.53 3.33 0.57
C PRO A 40 -6.07 3.37 2.01
N PRO A 41 -7.34 3.00 2.22
CA PRO A 41 -7.90 2.98 3.56
C PRO A 41 -7.23 1.87 4.41
N GLY A 42 -7.10 2.11 5.71
CA GLY A 42 -6.43 1.19 6.64
C GLY A 42 -4.89 1.17 6.54
N ILE A 43 -4.28 1.93 5.62
CA ILE A 43 -2.83 2.14 5.60
C ILE A 43 -2.42 3.25 6.57
N CYS A 44 -1.29 3.09 7.26
CA CYS A 44 -0.73 4.20 8.02
C CYS A 44 0.04 5.17 7.11
N SER A 45 0.02 6.47 7.41
CA SER A 45 0.67 7.48 6.58
C SER A 45 2.20 7.31 6.50
N PHE A 46 2.84 6.75 7.53
CA PHE A 46 4.27 6.42 7.48
C PHE A 46 4.58 5.29 6.49
N ALA A 47 3.78 4.23 6.46
CA ALA A 47 3.94 3.15 5.50
C ALA A 47 3.70 3.68 4.08
N PHE A 48 2.62 4.44 3.86
CA PHE A 48 2.36 5.07 2.56
C PHE A 48 3.53 5.95 2.10
N ASN A 49 4.04 6.81 2.98
CA ASN A 49 5.18 7.67 2.65
C ASN A 49 6.45 6.88 2.31
N ALA A 50 6.71 5.76 3.01
CA ALA A 50 7.85 4.90 2.70
C ALA A 50 7.70 4.25 1.31
N MET A 51 6.50 3.82 0.92
CA MET A 51 6.22 3.17 -0.36
C MET A 51 6.05 4.15 -1.52
N PHE A 52 5.81 5.44 -1.23
CA PHE A 52 5.47 6.45 -2.23
C PHE A 52 6.50 6.56 -3.37
N PRO A 53 7.84 6.57 -3.12
CA PRO A 53 8.82 6.61 -4.20
C PRO A 53 8.71 5.39 -5.13
N ALA A 54 8.62 4.19 -4.56
CA ALA A 54 8.49 2.95 -5.33
C ALA A 54 7.20 2.91 -6.15
N TYR A 55 6.07 3.30 -5.52
CA TYR A 55 4.79 3.42 -6.19
C TYR A 55 4.87 4.36 -7.39
N TRP A 56 5.42 5.57 -7.23
CA TRP A 56 5.53 6.52 -8.33
C TRP A 56 6.48 6.05 -9.42
N THR A 57 7.62 5.48 -9.07
CA THR A 57 8.55 4.91 -10.06
C THR A 57 7.84 3.89 -10.93
N LEU A 58 7.20 2.88 -10.32
CA LEU A 58 6.53 1.80 -11.07
C LEU A 58 5.29 2.30 -11.83
N ARG A 59 4.49 3.20 -11.22
CA ARG A 59 3.27 3.76 -11.81
C ARG A 59 3.53 4.44 -13.15
N PHE A 60 4.70 5.08 -13.31
CA PHE A 60 5.10 5.80 -14.51
C PHE A 60 6.11 5.05 -15.38
N GLY A 61 6.28 3.74 -15.16
CA GLY A 61 7.09 2.86 -16.01
C GLY A 61 8.59 2.89 -15.73
N GLY A 62 9.01 3.47 -14.62
CA GLY A 62 10.37 3.32 -14.10
C GLY A 62 10.59 1.96 -13.42
N SER A 63 11.83 1.71 -13.04
CA SER A 63 12.26 0.51 -12.29
C SER A 63 13.47 0.87 -11.41
N ASP A 64 13.76 0.03 -10.41
CA ASP A 64 14.98 0.12 -9.61
C ASP A 64 16.04 -0.85 -10.16
N PRO A 65 17.24 -0.39 -10.53
CA PRO A 65 18.28 -1.26 -11.06
C PRO A 65 18.85 -2.27 -10.05
N ALA A 66 18.57 -2.09 -8.75
CA ALA A 66 18.96 -3.04 -7.71
C ALA A 66 17.98 -4.22 -7.56
N GLU A 67 16.78 -4.12 -8.14
CA GLU A 67 15.76 -5.17 -8.11
C GLU A 67 15.97 -6.14 -9.28
N GLU A 68 15.80 -7.45 -9.02
CA GLU A 68 15.90 -8.47 -10.06
C GLU A 68 14.75 -8.40 -11.07
N ASN A 69 13.57 -7.97 -10.60
CA ASN A 69 12.37 -7.80 -11.40
C ASN A 69 12.06 -6.30 -11.58
N PRO A 70 12.07 -5.75 -12.81
CA PRO A 70 11.82 -4.33 -13.06
C PRO A 70 10.36 -3.90 -12.76
N ASP A 71 9.47 -4.84 -12.54
CA ASP A 71 8.08 -4.60 -12.17
C ASP A 71 7.87 -4.58 -10.65
N GLN A 72 8.92 -4.76 -9.86
CA GLN A 72 8.85 -4.90 -8.41
C GLN A 72 9.84 -3.97 -7.69
N MET A 73 9.48 -3.57 -6.47
CA MET A 73 10.35 -2.84 -5.55
C MET A 73 10.05 -3.23 -4.10
N HIS A 74 11.10 -3.53 -3.34
CA HIS A 74 11.03 -3.84 -1.92
C HIS A 74 11.26 -2.59 -1.07
N VAL A 75 10.33 -2.35 -0.14
CA VAL A 75 10.35 -1.14 0.70
C VAL A 75 10.26 -1.54 2.17
N THR A 76 11.01 -0.85 3.02
CA THR A 76 10.90 -0.97 4.47
C THR A 76 10.34 0.30 5.08
N CYS A 77 9.42 0.16 6.04
CA CYS A 77 8.86 1.28 6.78
C CYS A 77 9.95 1.99 7.59
N SER A 78 10.09 3.30 7.40
CA SER A 78 11.01 4.16 8.15
C SER A 78 10.46 4.61 9.51
N GLY A 79 9.25 4.18 9.89
CA GLY A 79 8.69 4.44 11.21
C GLY A 79 9.60 3.88 12.31
N MET A 80 9.92 4.71 13.32
CA MET A 80 10.87 4.35 14.38
C MET A 80 10.49 3.03 15.07
N GLY A 81 11.39 2.04 14.95
CA GLY A 81 11.22 0.70 15.51
C GLY A 81 10.24 -0.20 14.77
N CYS A 82 9.60 0.25 13.69
CA CYS A 82 8.58 -0.50 12.95
C CYS A 82 9.18 -1.63 12.10
N GLY A 83 10.04 -1.30 11.14
CA GLY A 83 10.70 -2.31 10.29
C GLY A 83 9.78 -3.15 9.39
N ALA A 84 8.48 -2.84 9.29
CA ALA A 84 7.56 -3.54 8.39
C ALA A 84 8.05 -3.48 6.94
N ARG A 85 7.95 -4.59 6.21
CA ARG A 85 8.43 -4.71 4.81
C ARG A 85 7.26 -4.88 3.86
N PHE A 86 7.37 -4.24 2.70
CA PHE A 86 6.37 -4.23 1.66
C PHE A 86 6.99 -4.59 0.30
N LEU A 87 6.22 -5.28 -0.52
CA LEU A 87 6.46 -5.45 -1.95
C LEU A 87 5.53 -4.51 -2.70
N ILE A 88 6.09 -3.69 -3.59
CA ILE A 88 5.35 -2.85 -4.51
C ILE A 88 5.53 -3.45 -5.90
N GLU A 89 4.44 -3.72 -6.59
CA GLU A 89 4.49 -4.45 -7.86
C GLU A 89 3.49 -3.89 -8.88
N ARG A 90 3.89 -3.86 -10.15
CA ARG A 90 2.96 -3.63 -11.26
C ARG A 90 2.07 -4.86 -11.42
N ILE A 91 0.78 -4.63 -11.66
CA ILE A 91 -0.23 -5.68 -11.81
C ILE A 91 -1.06 -5.47 -13.08
N SER A 92 -1.79 -6.50 -13.49
CA SER A 92 -2.73 -6.41 -14.61
C SER A 92 -3.94 -5.53 -14.27
N ASP A 93 -4.63 -5.03 -15.30
CA ASP A 93 -5.89 -4.31 -15.09
C ASP A 93 -6.96 -5.21 -14.44
N GLU A 94 -7.02 -6.48 -14.80
CA GLU A 94 -7.96 -7.45 -14.19
C GLU A 94 -7.73 -7.59 -12.67
N GLU A 95 -6.47 -7.72 -12.24
CA GLU A 95 -6.15 -7.78 -10.82
C GLU A 95 -6.45 -6.46 -10.11
N ALA A 96 -6.19 -5.34 -10.78
CA ALA A 96 -6.46 -4.01 -10.23
C ALA A 96 -7.96 -3.80 -10.02
N ASP A 97 -8.78 -4.17 -10.99
CA ASP A 97 -10.23 -4.02 -10.91
C ASP A 97 -10.82 -4.95 -9.83
N ARG A 98 -10.26 -6.15 -9.63
CA ARG A 98 -10.61 -7.02 -8.50
C ARG A 98 -10.30 -6.37 -7.15
N LEU A 99 -9.09 -5.85 -6.97
CA LEU A 99 -8.69 -5.19 -5.72
C LEU A 99 -9.50 -3.91 -5.45
N GLN A 100 -9.86 -3.18 -6.51
CA GLN A 100 -10.73 -2.01 -6.40
C GLN A 100 -12.13 -2.41 -5.90
N ALA A 101 -12.71 -3.46 -6.49
CA ALA A 101 -14.01 -3.97 -6.05
C ALA A 101 -13.98 -4.48 -4.60
N GLU A 102 -12.91 -5.16 -4.19
CA GLU A 102 -12.70 -5.57 -2.80
C GLU A 102 -12.60 -4.36 -1.86
N ALA A 103 -11.89 -3.30 -2.27
CA ALA A 103 -11.75 -2.08 -1.48
C ALA A 103 -13.08 -1.31 -1.32
N GLU A 104 -13.93 -1.31 -2.34
CA GLU A 104 -15.26 -0.68 -2.31
C GLU A 104 -16.25 -1.40 -1.39
N LEU A 105 -16.02 -2.69 -1.13
CA LEU A 105 -16.83 -3.49 -0.19
C LEU A 105 -16.39 -3.34 1.27
N ILE A 106 -15.29 -2.63 1.55
CA ILE A 106 -14.80 -2.43 2.91
C ILE A 106 -15.80 -1.58 3.71
N SER A 107 -16.37 -2.16 4.76
CA SER A 107 -17.26 -1.44 5.67
C SER A 107 -16.50 -0.56 6.66
N LEU A 108 -17.19 0.40 7.29
CA LEU A 108 -16.63 1.18 8.39
C LEU A 108 -16.19 0.29 9.57
N ASP A 109 -16.87 -0.82 9.81
CA ASP A 109 -16.52 -1.78 10.86
C ASP A 109 -15.21 -2.52 10.53
N ASP A 110 -14.99 -2.85 9.26
CA ASP A 110 -13.74 -3.45 8.80
C ASP A 110 -12.56 -2.48 8.98
N LEU A 111 -12.78 -1.20 8.70
CA LEU A 111 -11.78 -0.15 8.93
C LEU A 111 -11.50 0.06 10.42
N ALA A 112 -12.54 0.07 11.25
CA ALA A 112 -12.39 0.21 12.69
C ALA A 112 -11.57 -0.94 13.31
N ARG A 113 -11.66 -2.15 12.76
CA ARG A 113 -10.84 -3.31 13.15
C ARG A 113 -9.39 -3.24 12.67
N SER A 114 -9.12 -2.48 11.61
CA SER A 114 -7.78 -2.30 11.03
C SER A 114 -6.93 -1.26 11.78
N ILE A 115 -7.55 -0.41 12.59
CA ILE A 115 -6.87 0.60 13.41
C ILE A 115 -6.91 0.14 14.86
N PRO A 116 -5.77 -0.22 15.48
CA PRO A 116 -5.78 -0.60 16.88
C PRO A 116 -6.31 0.53 17.77
N VAL A 117 -7.08 0.14 18.78
CA VAL A 117 -7.77 1.04 19.71
C VAL A 117 -6.77 2.04 20.31
N GLY A 118 -7.02 3.34 20.12
CA GLY A 118 -6.16 4.41 20.66
C GLY A 118 -5.42 5.26 19.62
N LEU A 119 -5.46 4.91 18.33
CA LEU A 119 -4.92 5.73 17.23
C LEU A 119 -5.96 6.68 16.60
N SER A 120 -7.26 6.44 16.78
CA SER A 120 -8.30 7.43 16.50
C SER A 120 -8.44 8.34 17.71
N ARG A 121 -8.52 9.67 17.49
CA ARG A 121 -8.95 10.60 18.54
C ARG A 121 -10.27 10.05 19.09
N ARG A 122 -10.36 9.84 20.40
CA ARG A 122 -11.68 9.67 21.04
C ARG A 122 -12.50 10.87 20.63
N ILE A 123 -13.51 10.67 19.79
CA ILE A 123 -14.57 11.65 19.65
C ILE A 123 -15.24 11.65 21.03
N ARG A 124 -14.97 12.71 21.79
CA ARG A 124 -15.71 13.00 23.02
C ARG A 124 -17.06 13.58 22.65
#